data_AF-A0A260RNU7-F1
#
_entry.id   AF-A0A260RNU7-F1
#
_cell.length_a   1.000
_cell.length_b   1.000
_cell.length_c   1.000
_cell.angle_alpha   90.00
_cell.angle_beta   90.00
_cell.angle_gamma   90.00
#
_symmetry.space_group_name_H-M   'P 1'
#
loop_
_entity.id
_entity.type
_entity.pdbx_description
1 polymer ?
#
loop_
_entity_poly.entity_id
_entity_poly.type
_entity_poly.pdbx_seq_one_letter_code
_entity_poly.pdbx_strand_id
1 'polypeptide(L)'
;MTAAAGASTTEVRWYHLERAHILSQPYPWLHTRNHGAMLKAAVTEHDRRESWGQLIRIVVAAPGSWSGRYPAGNTGRVEAGLMSPMPIPRDLADALGGT
;
A
#
# COMPACT_ATOMS: atom_id res chain seq x y z
N MET A 1 -3.31 -0.69 -9.89
CA MET A 1 -4.75 -0.86 -9.56
C MET A 1 -5.42 -1.89 -10.47
N THR A 2 -5.38 -1.77 -11.81
CA THR A 2 -6.03 -2.71 -12.74
C THR A 2 -5.59 -4.17 -12.55
N ALA A 3 -4.28 -4.43 -12.40
CA ALA A 3 -3.75 -5.78 -12.17
C ALA A 3 -4.31 -6.45 -10.90
N ALA A 4 -4.46 -5.69 -9.79
CA ALA A 4 -5.08 -6.21 -8.57
C ALA A 4 -6.58 -6.52 -8.76
N ALA A 5 -7.29 -5.71 -9.55
CA ALA A 5 -8.70 -5.92 -9.83
C ALA A 5 -8.97 -7.17 -10.69
N GLY A 6 -8.03 -7.53 -11.56
CA GLY A 6 -8.09 -8.73 -12.41
C GLY A 6 -7.45 -9.98 -11.80
N ALA A 7 -6.96 -9.92 -10.56
CA ALA A 7 -6.26 -11.03 -9.92
C ALA A 7 -7.21 -12.22 -9.65
N SER A 8 -6.77 -13.42 -10.04
CA SER A 8 -7.52 -14.67 -9.87
C SER A 8 -7.51 -15.21 -8.44
N THR A 9 -6.52 -14.83 -7.63
CA THR A 9 -6.41 -15.22 -6.22
C THR A 9 -6.19 -14.00 -5.31
N THR A 10 -6.45 -14.21 -4.03
CA THR A 10 -6.22 -13.21 -2.97
C THR A 10 -4.75 -12.84 -2.86
N GLU A 11 -3.85 -13.82 -2.95
CA GLU A 11 -2.39 -13.62 -2.85
C GLU A 11 -1.89 -12.74 -3.99
N VAL A 12 -2.32 -13.00 -5.23
CA VAL A 12 -1.96 -12.19 -6.41
C VAL A 12 -2.52 -10.76 -6.29
N ARG A 13 -3.74 -10.61 -5.74
CA ARG A 13 -4.36 -9.31 -5.50
C ARG A 13 -3.51 -8.49 -4.52
N TRP A 14 -3.17 -9.05 -3.37
CA TRP A 14 -2.38 -8.37 -2.35
C TRP A 14 -0.97 -8.05 -2.83
N TYR A 15 -0.32 -8.97 -3.53
CA TYR A 15 0.96 -8.72 -4.18
C TYR A 15 0.94 -7.45 -5.04
N HIS A 16 -0.08 -7.27 -5.88
CA HIS A 16 -0.21 -6.07 -6.70
C HIS A 16 -0.57 -4.81 -5.89
N LEU A 17 -1.36 -4.94 -4.82
CA LEU A 17 -1.75 -3.82 -3.96
C LEU A 17 -0.58 -3.29 -3.12
N GLU A 18 0.26 -4.18 -2.58
CA GLU A 18 1.44 -3.83 -1.78
C GLU A 18 2.49 -3.11 -2.63
N ARG A 19 2.72 -3.58 -3.86
CA ARG A 19 3.66 -2.94 -4.78
C ARG A 19 3.16 -1.59 -5.27
N ALA A 20 1.86 -1.50 -5.57
CA ALA A 20 1.23 -0.22 -5.89
C ALA A 20 1.29 0.74 -4.70
N HIS A 21 1.16 0.24 -3.47
CA HIS A 21 1.34 1.04 -2.25
C HIS A 21 2.75 1.63 -2.18
N ILE A 22 3.80 0.79 -2.29
CA ILE A 22 5.21 1.22 -2.26
C ILE A 22 5.49 2.32 -3.29
N LEU A 23 5.08 2.10 -4.55
CA LEU A 23 5.26 3.09 -5.62
C LEU A 23 4.48 4.39 -5.39
N SER A 24 3.35 4.32 -4.69
CA SER A 24 2.49 5.47 -4.44
C SER A 24 2.94 6.33 -3.26
N GLN A 25 3.82 5.85 -2.38
CA GLN A 25 4.20 6.54 -1.14
C GLN A 25 4.64 8.02 -1.34
N PRO A 26 5.41 8.39 -2.39
CA PRO A 26 5.78 9.77 -2.65
C PRO A 26 4.63 10.67 -3.13
N TYR A 27 3.49 10.08 -3.52
CA TYR A 27 2.38 10.76 -4.18
C TYR A 27 1.11 10.66 -3.31
N PRO A 28 0.82 11.67 -2.47
CA PRO A 28 -0.21 11.56 -1.43
C PRO A 28 -1.58 11.10 -1.92
N TRP A 29 -2.04 11.65 -3.05
CA TRP A 29 -3.33 11.28 -3.62
C TRP A 29 -3.37 9.82 -4.10
N LEU A 30 -2.30 9.36 -4.75
CA LEU A 30 -2.19 7.96 -5.19
C LEU A 30 -2.08 7.03 -3.98
N HIS A 31 -1.35 7.45 -2.95
CA HIS A 31 -1.18 6.71 -1.70
C HIS A 31 -2.52 6.50 -0.98
N THR A 32 -3.29 7.58 -0.78
CA THR A 32 -4.64 7.49 -0.19
C THR A 32 -5.57 6.63 -1.03
N ARG A 33 -5.54 6.77 -2.37
CA ARG A 33 -6.34 5.93 -3.26
C ARG A 33 -5.94 4.45 -3.15
N ASN A 34 -4.66 4.15 -2.98
CA ASN A 34 -4.18 2.79 -2.80
C ASN A 34 -4.71 2.18 -1.50
N HIS A 35 -4.69 2.94 -0.40
CA HIS A 35 -5.33 2.52 0.85
C HIS A 35 -6.84 2.27 0.69
N GLY A 36 -7.54 3.09 -0.09
CA GLY A 36 -8.95 2.83 -0.43
C GLY A 36 -9.16 1.48 -1.15
N ALA A 37 -8.25 1.11 -2.04
CA ALA A 37 -8.31 -0.19 -2.73
C ALA A 37 -7.95 -1.37 -1.79
N MET A 38 -6.96 -1.19 -0.92
CA MET A 38 -6.62 -2.18 0.12
C MET A 38 -7.77 -2.37 1.12
N LEU A 39 -8.44 -1.29 1.51
CA LEU A 39 -9.64 -1.35 2.35
C LEU A 39 -10.75 -2.14 1.66
N LYS A 40 -11.02 -1.86 0.38
CA LYS A 40 -12.02 -2.61 -0.40
C LYS A 40 -11.69 -4.11 -0.45
N ALA A 41 -10.43 -4.46 -0.66
CA ALA A 41 -9.99 -5.85 -0.68
C ALA A 41 -10.21 -6.53 0.69
N ALA A 42 -9.77 -5.88 1.78
CA ALA A 42 -9.94 -6.38 3.14
C ALA A 42 -11.42 -6.60 3.52
N VAL A 43 -12.31 -5.66 3.15
CA VAL A 43 -13.75 -5.79 3.40
C VAL A 43 -14.34 -6.95 2.59
N THR A 44 -13.93 -7.10 1.33
CA THR A 44 -14.40 -8.18 0.44
C THR A 44 -13.97 -9.56 0.95
N GLU A 45 -12.79 -9.64 1.56
CA GLU A 45 -12.23 -10.87 2.14
C GLU A 45 -12.64 -11.08 3.61
N HIS A 46 -13.48 -10.20 4.16
CA HIS A 46 -13.92 -10.21 5.56
C HIS A 46 -12.78 -10.11 6.60
N ASP A 47 -11.62 -9.57 6.21
CA ASP A 47 -10.50 -9.30 7.11
C ASP A 47 -10.75 -8.01 7.89
N ARG A 48 -11.33 -8.17 9.08
CA ARG A 48 -11.64 -7.04 9.98
C ARG A 48 -10.39 -6.33 10.48
N ARG A 49 -9.31 -7.06 10.75
CA ARG A 49 -8.06 -6.49 11.28
C ARG A 49 -7.46 -5.56 10.24
N GLU A 50 -7.36 -6.03 9.00
CA GLU A 50 -6.84 -5.24 7.90
C GLU A 50 -7.77 -4.07 7.56
N SER A 51 -9.09 -4.28 7.55
CA SER A 51 -10.07 -3.22 7.30
C SER A 51 -9.91 -2.04 8.27
N TRP A 52 -9.80 -2.32 9.57
CA TRP A 52 -9.58 -1.27 10.58
C TRP A 52 -8.23 -0.57 10.41
N GLY A 53 -7.17 -1.32 10.12
CA GLY A 53 -5.86 -0.73 9.90
C GLY A 53 -5.79 0.15 8.66
N GLN A 54 -6.47 -0.22 7.58
CA GLN A 54 -6.57 0.62 6.37
C GLN A 54 -7.36 1.90 6.64
N LEU A 55 -8.45 1.85 7.42
CA LEU A 55 -9.18 3.06 7.83
C LEU A 55 -8.29 4.03 8.61
N ILE A 56 -7.54 3.53 9.62
CA ILE A 56 -6.58 4.36 10.38
C ILE A 56 -5.54 4.96 9.43
N ARG A 57 -4.99 4.16 8.52
CA ARG A 57 -3.99 4.62 7.55
C ARG A 57 -4.55 5.68 6.60
N ILE A 58 -5.80 5.61 6.15
CA ILE A 58 -6.40 6.67 5.31
C ILE A 58 -6.43 8.00 6.04
N VAL A 59 -6.82 7.99 7.32
CA VAL A 59 -6.90 9.20 8.16
C VAL A 59 -5.51 9.80 8.41
N VAL A 60 -4.48 8.96 8.60
CA VAL A 60 -3.11 9.40 8.93
C VAL A 60 -2.25 9.69 7.68
N ALA A 61 -2.41 8.92 6.60
CA ALA A 61 -1.53 8.96 5.43
C ALA A 61 -1.74 10.23 4.57
N ALA A 62 -2.96 10.79 4.57
CA ALA A 62 -3.23 12.04 3.84
C ALA A 62 -2.39 13.22 4.39
N PRO A 63 -2.32 13.47 5.72
CA PRO A 63 -1.39 14.44 6.30
C PRO A 63 0.10 14.04 6.19
N GLY A 64 0.44 12.78 6.45
CA GLY A 64 1.84 12.33 6.51
C GLY A 64 2.56 12.44 5.16
N SER A 65 1.91 12.00 4.09
CA SER A 65 2.48 12.04 2.74
C SER A 65 2.67 13.49 2.24
N TRP A 66 1.79 14.42 2.63
CA TRP A 66 1.94 15.85 2.31
C TRP A 66 3.21 16.47 2.93
N SER A 67 3.69 15.91 4.04
CA SER A 67 4.93 16.37 4.69
C SER A 67 6.20 15.71 4.12
N GLY A 68 6.08 14.88 3.07
CA GLY A 68 7.19 14.15 2.46
C GLY A 68 7.76 13.03 3.34
N ARG A 69 7.09 12.70 4.45
CA ARG A 69 7.52 11.66 5.40
C ARG A 69 6.66 10.41 5.23
N TYR A 70 7.27 9.35 4.72
CA TYR A 70 6.65 8.03 4.60
C TYR A 70 7.68 6.93 4.86
N PRO A 71 7.25 5.76 5.38
CA PRO A 71 8.15 4.64 5.64
C PRO A 71 8.49 3.93 4.32
N ALA A 72 9.56 4.35 3.65
CA ALA A 72 9.97 3.81 2.35
C ALA A 72 9.95 2.27 2.34
N GLY A 73 9.35 1.70 1.29
CA GLY A 73 9.26 0.25 1.08
C GLY A 73 8.23 -0.49 1.93
N ASN A 74 7.58 0.18 2.90
CA ASN A 74 6.49 -0.42 3.67
C ASN A 74 5.39 -0.93 2.71
N THR A 75 4.83 -2.10 2.95
CA THR A 75 3.82 -2.72 2.07
C THR A 75 2.41 -2.17 2.26
N GLY A 76 2.18 -1.37 3.32
CA GLY A 76 0.89 -0.80 3.68
C GLY A 76 -0.02 -1.76 4.45
N ARG A 77 0.38 -3.02 4.63
CA ARG A 77 -0.35 -4.03 5.42
C ARG A 77 -0.34 -3.67 6.91
N VAL A 78 -1.30 -4.20 7.67
CA VAL A 78 -1.31 -4.01 9.13
C VAL A 78 -0.12 -4.69 9.80
N GLU A 79 0.26 -5.88 9.33
CA GLU A 79 1.36 -6.66 9.90
C GLU A 79 2.73 -5.97 9.74
N ALA A 80 2.93 -5.20 8.66
CA ALA A 80 4.16 -4.44 8.45
C ALA A 80 4.38 -3.31 9.49
N GLY A 81 3.32 -2.89 10.20
CA GLY A 81 3.36 -1.74 11.10
C GLY A 81 3.29 -0.39 10.38
N LEU A 82 2.78 0.63 11.07
CA LEU A 82 2.39 1.92 10.48
C LEU A 82 3.57 2.71 9.92
N MET A 83 4.69 2.73 10.65
CA MET A 83 5.86 3.59 10.38
C MET A 83 7.16 2.79 10.18
N SER A 84 7.08 1.49 9.92
CA SER A 84 8.25 0.62 9.75
C SER A 84 8.80 0.74 8.32
N PRO A 85 10.00 1.29 8.09
CA PRO A 85 10.63 1.22 6.78
C PRO A 85 10.97 -0.24 6.45
N MET A 86 10.95 -0.58 5.16
CA MET A 86 11.26 -1.93 4.68
C MET A 86 12.12 -1.85 3.42
N PRO A 87 12.88 -2.90 3.07
CA PRO A 87 13.58 -2.95 1.80
C PRO A 87 12.61 -2.79 0.61
N ILE A 88 12.93 -1.92 -0.33
CA ILE A 88 12.18 -1.79 -1.59
C ILE A 88 12.49 -3.04 -2.45
N PRO A 89 11.48 -3.77 -2.94
CA PRO A 89 11.69 -4.89 -3.86
C PRO A 89 12.55 -4.48 -5.05
N ARG A 90 13.53 -5.31 -5.40
CA ARG A 90 14.55 -4.99 -6.41
C ARG A 90 13.95 -4.57 -7.75
N ASP A 91 12.93 -5.27 -8.19
CA ASP A 91 12.23 -4.99 -9.44
C ASP A 91 11.46 -3.66 -9.45
N LEU A 92 11.07 -3.14 -8.27
CA LEU A 92 10.56 -1.76 -8.15
C LEU A 92 11.69 -0.73 -8.15
N ALA A 93 12.82 -1.04 -7.51
CA ALA A 93 13.99 -0.16 -7.51
C ALA A 93 14.55 0.04 -8.92
N ASP A 94 14.68 -1.06 -9.67
CA ASP A 94 15.14 -1.05 -11.07
C ASP A 94 14.19 -0.20 -11.95
N ALA A 95 12.87 -0.33 -11.73
CA ALA A 95 11.85 0.43 -12.47
C ALA A 95 11.82 1.93 -12.15
N LEU A 96 12.29 2.33 -10.96
CA LEU A 96 12.39 3.73 -10.53
C LEU A 96 13.73 4.40 -10.97
N GLY A 97 14.59 3.67 -11.70
CA GLY A 97 15.86 4.19 -12.21
C GLY A 97 17.05 3.98 -11.29
N GLY A 98 16.97 3.00 -10.37
CA GLY A 98 18.12 2.61 -9.55
C GLY A 98 19.17 1.86 -10.37
N THR A 99 20.31 2.53 -10.61
CA THR A 99 21.62 1.87 -10.81
C THR A 99 22.37 1.83 -9.49
#